data_AF-A0A519DEE9-F1
#
_entry.id   AF-A0A519DEE9-F1
#
_cell.length_a   1.000
_cell.length_b   1.000
_cell.length_c   1.000
_cell.angle_alpha   90.00
_cell.angle_beta   90.00
_cell.angle_gamma   90.00
#
_symmetry.space_group_name_H-M   'P 1'
#
loop_
_entity.id
_entity.type
_entity.pdbx_description
1 polymer ?
#
loop_
_entity_poly.entity_id
_entity_poly.type
_entity_poly.pdbx_seq_one_letter_code
_entity_poly.pdbx_strand_id
1 'polypeptide(L)'
;MTMEPQVAFLMVADFTLAVIFVALFHWLYHTRQIPLSYLYAFWVGALIGSTWEFTFLFLGPEFLHGAVDWPWGLDGWPRKVSHSIWDGAIFMFGVYLCHRCLDEDIFQRFNRKELGIMSSWGIFQELLVEYLFNGRVWIYEPLSWNPVIIPAVPGSAPMSPGYTLIPQAVWVVAPVVFYICFLWLVKRYPESEWVE
;
A
#
# COMPACT_ATOMS: atom_id res chain seq x y z
N MET A 1 30.11 10.11 2.35
CA MET A 1 29.16 10.25 1.23
C MET A 1 28.00 11.09 1.75
N THR A 2 27.87 12.34 1.30
CA THR A 2 26.75 13.21 1.70
C THR A 2 25.53 12.83 0.89
N MET A 3 24.49 12.34 1.55
CA MET A 3 23.22 12.01 0.91
C MET A 3 22.56 13.29 0.38
N GLU A 4 22.07 13.25 -0.86
CA GLU A 4 21.24 14.30 -1.45
C GLU A 4 20.08 14.65 -0.48
N PRO A 5 19.86 15.92 -0.14
CA PRO A 5 18.83 16.31 0.83
C PRO A 5 17.43 15.78 0.50
N GLN A 6 17.12 15.65 -0.79
CA GLN A 6 15.84 15.12 -1.26
C GLN A 6 15.69 13.63 -0.94
N VAL A 7 16.75 12.84 -1.11
CA VAL A 7 16.77 11.40 -0.80
C VAL A 7 16.63 11.18 0.70
N ALA A 8 17.34 12.00 1.49
CA ALA A 8 17.23 12.01 2.94
C ALA A 8 15.79 12.28 3.39
N PHE A 9 15.16 13.29 2.78
CA PHE A 9 13.78 13.65 3.07
C PHE A 9 12.80 12.51 2.74
N LEU A 10 12.90 11.91 1.55
CA LEU A 10 12.03 10.80 1.14
C LEU A 10 12.18 9.60 2.07
N MET A 11 13.41 9.21 2.41
CA MET A 11 13.67 8.12 3.35
C MET A 11 13.08 8.41 4.73
N VAL A 12 13.33 9.60 5.29
CA VAL A 12 12.81 9.97 6.62
C VAL A 12 11.29 10.03 6.60
N ALA A 13 10.70 10.60 5.54
CA ALA A 13 9.25 10.68 5.38
C ALA A 13 8.62 9.28 5.31
N ASP A 14 9.22 8.36 4.54
CA ASP A 14 8.74 6.97 4.42
C ASP A 14 8.60 6.28 5.78
N PHE A 15 9.69 6.20 6.55
CA PHE A 15 9.68 5.56 7.85
C PHE A 15 8.84 6.31 8.89
N THR A 16 8.88 7.65 8.88
CA THR A 16 8.11 8.46 9.83
C THR A 16 6.61 8.26 9.60
N LEU A 17 6.16 8.23 8.36
CA LEU A 17 4.76 8.03 8.03
C LEU A 17 4.30 6.60 8.34
N ALA A 18 5.14 5.58 8.11
CA ALA A 18 4.85 4.23 8.56
C ALA A 18 4.61 4.15 10.09
N VAL A 19 5.48 4.78 10.88
CA VAL A 19 5.29 4.87 12.35
C VAL A 19 4.01 5.62 12.71
N ILE A 20 3.73 6.73 12.03
CA ILE A 20 2.50 7.51 12.24
C ILE A 20 1.26 6.66 11.94
N PHE A 21 1.23 5.85 10.88
CA PHE A 21 0.08 5.00 10.58
C PHE A 21 -0.14 3.95 11.66
N VAL A 22 0.91 3.26 12.10
CA VAL A 22 0.80 2.30 13.22
C VAL A 22 0.24 2.98 14.46
N ALA A 23 0.81 4.13 14.84
CA ALA A 23 0.36 4.89 16.00
C ALA A 23 -1.09 5.36 15.85
N LEU A 24 -1.47 5.86 14.66
CA LEU A 24 -2.80 6.33 14.34
C LEU A 24 -3.85 5.22 14.50
N PHE A 25 -3.65 4.06 13.89
CA PHE A 25 -4.65 2.97 13.97
C PHE A 25 -4.79 2.42 15.39
N HIS A 26 -3.70 2.32 16.16
CA HIS A 26 -3.78 1.94 17.57
C HIS A 26 -4.48 3.02 18.40
N TRP A 27 -4.18 4.30 18.16
CA TRP A 27 -4.85 5.40 18.84
C TRP A 27 -6.34 5.46 18.52
N LEU A 28 -6.74 5.30 17.26
CA LEU A 28 -8.14 5.24 16.85
C LEU A 28 -8.88 4.07 17.52
N TYR A 29 -8.24 2.92 17.62
CA TYR A 29 -8.78 1.76 18.34
C TYR A 29 -8.93 2.02 19.84
N HIS A 30 -7.87 2.52 20.51
CA HIS A 30 -7.89 2.80 21.94
C HIS A 30 -8.84 3.93 22.33
N THR A 31 -9.10 4.88 21.43
CA THR A 31 -10.09 5.94 21.60
C THR A 31 -11.50 5.55 21.14
N ARG A 32 -11.72 4.27 20.76
CA ARG A 32 -13.01 3.71 20.31
C ARG A 32 -13.59 4.41 19.08
N GLN A 33 -12.75 5.00 18.24
CA GLN A 33 -13.16 5.58 16.95
C GLN A 33 -13.29 4.54 15.85
N ILE A 34 -12.60 3.40 15.97
CA ILE A 34 -12.73 2.25 15.07
C ILE A 34 -12.84 0.95 15.88
N PRO A 35 -13.56 -0.07 15.37
CA PRO A 35 -13.63 -1.38 16.02
C PRO A 35 -12.34 -2.20 15.83
N LEU A 36 -12.20 -3.26 16.63
CA LEU A 36 -11.06 -4.19 16.54
C LEU A 36 -10.88 -4.78 15.13
N SER A 37 -11.99 -5.05 14.44
CA SER A 37 -11.97 -5.54 13.05
C SER A 37 -11.22 -4.61 12.11
N TYR A 38 -11.23 -3.29 12.34
CA TYR A 38 -10.55 -2.30 11.48
C TYR A 38 -9.06 -2.19 11.84
N LEU A 39 -8.71 -2.35 13.12
CA LEU A 39 -7.31 -2.47 13.53
C LEU A 39 -6.67 -3.73 12.93
N TYR A 40 -7.38 -4.87 12.96
CA TYR A 40 -6.93 -6.09 12.29
C TYR A 40 -6.93 -5.95 10.78
N ALA A 41 -7.87 -5.19 10.19
CA ALA A 41 -7.86 -4.93 8.76
C ALA A 41 -6.60 -4.19 8.34
N PHE A 42 -6.18 -3.16 9.08
CA PHE A 42 -4.91 -2.48 8.85
C PHE A 42 -3.72 -3.46 8.80
N TRP A 43 -3.61 -4.34 9.80
CA TRP A 43 -2.55 -5.35 9.85
C TRP A 43 -2.65 -6.42 8.77
N VAL A 44 -3.86 -6.85 8.40
CA VAL A 44 -4.09 -7.75 7.27
C VAL A 44 -3.69 -7.09 5.96
N GLY A 45 -4.00 -5.80 5.78
CA GLY A 45 -3.55 -5.02 4.64
C GLY A 45 -2.02 -4.97 4.57
N ALA A 46 -1.35 -4.76 5.71
CA ALA A 46 0.11 -4.79 5.76
C ALA A 46 0.69 -6.18 5.48
N LEU A 47 0.05 -7.24 5.96
CA LEU A 47 0.46 -8.62 5.66
C LEU A 47 0.28 -8.94 4.17
N ILE A 48 -0.83 -8.51 3.57
CA ILE A 48 -1.06 -8.61 2.12
C ILE A 48 0.04 -7.85 1.37
N GLY A 49 0.35 -6.61 1.78
CA GLY A 49 1.44 -5.80 1.22
C GLY A 49 2.80 -6.48 1.25
N SER A 50 3.12 -7.09 2.40
CA SER A 50 4.37 -7.82 2.57
C SER A 50 4.55 -8.96 1.56
N THR A 51 3.47 -9.53 1.01
CA THR A 51 3.58 -10.60 0.03
C THR A 51 4.27 -10.16 -1.24
N TRP A 52 3.97 -8.98 -1.79
CA TRP A 52 4.69 -8.49 -2.97
C TRP A 52 5.97 -7.76 -2.59
N GLU A 53 6.00 -6.98 -1.52
CA GLU A 53 7.20 -6.23 -1.13
C GLU A 53 8.41 -7.14 -0.89
N PHE A 54 8.20 -8.27 -0.21
CA PHE A 54 9.25 -9.25 -0.02
C PHE A 54 9.47 -10.13 -1.25
N THR A 55 8.44 -10.47 -2.02
CA THR A 55 8.64 -11.20 -3.29
C THR A 55 9.54 -10.40 -4.23
N PHE A 56 9.30 -9.09 -4.37
CA PHE A 56 10.11 -8.20 -5.19
C PHE A 56 11.54 -8.08 -4.67
N LEU A 57 11.72 -8.05 -3.34
CA LEU A 57 13.05 -8.13 -2.73
C LEU A 57 13.78 -9.44 -3.07
N PHE A 58 13.07 -10.58 -3.02
CA PHE A 58 13.66 -11.89 -3.32
C PHE A 58 13.95 -12.12 -4.80
N LEU A 59 13.17 -11.51 -5.70
CA LEU A 59 13.48 -11.48 -7.13
C LEU A 59 14.75 -10.66 -7.44
N GLY A 60 15.16 -9.81 -6.50
CA GLY A 60 16.44 -9.12 -6.55
C GLY A 60 16.47 -7.94 -7.53
N PRO A 61 17.67 -7.35 -7.74
CA PRO A 61 17.84 -6.14 -8.51
C PRO A 61 17.50 -6.29 -10.00
N GLU A 62 17.46 -7.53 -10.51
CA GLU A 62 16.99 -7.83 -11.87
C GLU A 62 15.50 -7.55 -12.08
N PHE A 63 14.72 -7.46 -10.99
CA PHE A 63 13.31 -7.11 -11.03
C PHE A 63 13.05 -5.73 -10.43
N LEU A 64 13.56 -5.47 -9.23
CA LEU A 64 13.35 -4.21 -8.50
C LEU A 64 14.67 -3.79 -7.84
N HIS A 65 15.15 -2.61 -8.19
CA HIS A 65 16.30 -1.99 -7.53
C HIS A 65 15.99 -0.54 -7.13
N GLY A 66 16.74 -0.03 -6.16
CA GLY A 66 16.65 1.37 -5.75
C GLY A 66 17.18 2.27 -6.87
N ALA A 67 16.43 3.32 -7.22
CA ALA A 67 16.98 4.41 -8.03
C ALA A 67 18.05 5.19 -7.24
N VAL A 68 17.95 5.14 -5.90
CA VAL A 68 18.93 5.68 -4.97
C VAL A 68 19.09 4.74 -3.78
N ASP A 69 20.34 4.45 -3.43
CA ASP A 69 20.67 3.63 -2.27
C ASP A 69 20.39 4.37 -0.96
N TRP A 70 19.57 3.79 -0.08
CA TRP A 70 19.41 4.30 1.29
C TRP A 70 20.52 3.79 2.21
N PRO A 71 21.14 4.67 3.01
CA PRO A 71 22.26 4.31 3.87
C PRO A 71 21.86 3.33 4.98
N TRP A 72 22.86 2.76 5.65
CA TRP A 72 22.72 1.91 6.85
C TRP A 72 21.90 0.62 6.63
N GLY A 73 21.80 0.16 5.38
CA GLY A 73 21.03 -1.02 5.03
C GLY A 73 19.51 -0.80 5.07
N LEU A 74 19.05 0.45 5.14
CA LEU A 74 17.63 0.78 5.15
C LEU A 74 16.94 0.48 3.81
N ASP A 75 17.70 0.32 2.73
CA ASP A 75 17.20 -0.05 1.39
C ASP A 75 16.61 -1.48 1.32
N GLY A 76 17.08 -2.37 2.20
CA GLY A 76 16.69 -3.78 2.20
C GLY A 76 15.36 -4.03 2.91
N TRP A 77 15.37 -5.03 3.81
CA TRP A 77 14.18 -5.42 4.57
C TRP A 77 13.48 -4.28 5.34
N PRO A 78 14.16 -3.23 5.88
CA PRO A 78 13.46 -2.18 6.61
C PRO A 78 12.51 -1.38 5.73
N ARG A 79 12.94 -1.00 4.50
CA ARG A 79 12.07 -0.34 3.52
C ARG A 79 10.87 -1.23 3.18
N LYS A 80 11.06 -2.53 3.02
CA LYS A 80 9.96 -3.47 2.72
C LYS A 80 8.93 -3.56 3.82
N VAL A 81 9.35 -3.54 5.08
CA VAL A 81 8.44 -3.45 6.23
C VAL A 81 7.69 -2.12 6.23
N SER A 82 8.38 -1.01 6.00
CA SER A 82 7.78 0.32 5.91
C SER A 82 6.71 0.39 4.82
N HIS A 83 7.04 -0.05 3.60
CA HIS A 83 6.10 -0.11 2.47
C HIS A 83 4.91 -1.04 2.74
N SER A 84 5.13 -2.18 3.41
CA SER A 84 4.02 -3.05 3.82
C SER A 84 3.05 -2.31 4.75
N ILE A 85 3.56 -1.51 5.68
CA ILE A 85 2.71 -0.67 6.56
C ILE A 85 1.93 0.38 5.75
N TRP A 86 2.59 0.99 4.75
CA TRP A 86 1.93 1.89 3.79
C TRP A 86 0.78 1.21 3.05
N ASP A 87 0.98 -0.02 2.57
CA ASP A 87 -0.08 -0.79 1.89
C ASP A 87 -1.29 -1.00 2.80
N GLY A 88 -1.06 -1.32 4.08
CA GLY A 88 -2.11 -1.39 5.10
C GLY A 88 -2.89 -0.08 5.22
N ALA A 89 -2.20 1.06 5.26
CA ALA A 89 -2.83 2.38 5.32
C ALA A 89 -3.61 2.71 4.03
N ILE A 90 -3.07 2.36 2.86
CA ILE A 90 -3.72 2.54 1.56
C ILE A 90 -5.03 1.77 1.49
N PHE A 91 -5.04 0.50 1.91
CA PHE A 91 -6.27 -0.29 1.96
C PHE A 91 -7.31 0.32 2.90
N MET A 92 -6.88 0.75 4.08
CA MET A 92 -7.78 1.38 5.05
C MET A 92 -8.33 2.73 4.55
N PHE A 93 -7.58 3.46 3.73
CA PHE A 93 -8.11 4.64 3.05
C PHE A 93 -9.23 4.26 2.06
N GLY A 94 -9.11 3.12 1.38
CA GLY A 94 -10.20 2.56 0.57
C GLY A 94 -11.46 2.25 1.39
N VAL A 95 -11.29 1.73 2.60
CA VAL A 95 -12.40 1.53 3.57
C VAL A 95 -13.02 2.86 3.97
N TYR A 96 -12.20 3.86 4.26
CA TYR A 96 -12.66 5.22 4.57
C TYR A 96 -13.46 5.84 3.42
N LEU A 97 -13.02 5.67 2.16
CA LEU A 97 -13.76 6.15 0.99
C LEU A 97 -15.13 5.48 0.86
N CYS A 98 -15.26 4.20 1.20
CA CYS A 98 -16.57 3.54 1.22
C CYS A 98 -17.52 4.18 2.23
N HIS A 99 -17.05 4.41 3.46
CA HIS A 99 -17.81 5.15 4.49
C HIS A 99 -18.19 6.56 4.03
N ARG A 100 -17.35 7.19 3.22
CA ARG A 100 -17.59 8.56 2.75
C ARG A 100 -18.56 8.66 1.57
N CYS A 101 -18.63 7.62 0.74
CA CYS A 101 -19.34 7.63 -0.54
C CYS A 101 -20.61 6.77 -0.57
N LEU A 102 -20.80 5.88 0.40
CA LEU A 102 -21.95 4.98 0.48
C LEU A 102 -22.73 5.26 1.77
N ASP A 103 -24.04 5.03 1.72
CA ASP A 103 -24.95 5.15 2.88
C ASP A 103 -24.89 3.88 3.76
N GLU A 104 -25.68 3.86 4.85
CA GLU A 104 -25.66 2.84 5.90
C GLU A 104 -25.80 1.38 5.39
N ASP A 105 -25.29 0.42 6.19
CA ASP A 105 -25.15 -1.03 5.92
C ASP A 105 -23.97 -1.47 5.04
N ILE A 106 -22.86 -0.74 5.04
CA ILE A 106 -21.63 -1.18 4.35
C ILE A 106 -20.90 -2.31 5.11
N PHE A 107 -20.18 -3.14 4.36
CA PHE A 107 -19.31 -4.22 4.86
C PHE A 107 -20.00 -5.36 5.62
N GLN A 108 -21.34 -5.45 5.56
CA GLN A 108 -22.11 -6.56 6.14
C GLN A 108 -22.10 -7.80 5.24
N ARG A 109 -22.03 -7.59 3.93
CA ARG A 109 -22.02 -8.62 2.90
C ARG A 109 -21.25 -8.13 1.67
N PHE A 110 -20.93 -9.08 0.78
CA PHE A 110 -20.32 -8.72 -0.49
C PHE A 110 -21.19 -7.72 -1.26
N ASN A 111 -20.58 -6.61 -1.65
CA ASN A 111 -21.20 -5.51 -2.35
C ASN A 111 -20.26 -5.03 -3.45
N ARG A 112 -20.74 -5.01 -4.68
CA ARG A 112 -19.95 -4.58 -5.85
C ARG A 112 -19.59 -3.10 -5.78
N LYS A 113 -20.37 -2.26 -5.09
CA LYS A 113 -20.07 -0.83 -4.92
C LYS A 113 -18.86 -0.61 -4.02
N GLU A 114 -18.82 -1.31 -2.87
CA GLU A 114 -17.68 -1.29 -1.94
C GLU A 114 -16.40 -1.74 -2.65
N LEU A 115 -16.45 -2.92 -3.31
CA LEU A 115 -15.31 -3.43 -4.06
C LEU A 115 -14.91 -2.48 -5.21
N GLY A 116 -15.89 -1.87 -5.89
CA GLY A 116 -15.64 -0.91 -6.96
C GLY A 116 -14.89 0.33 -6.48
N ILE A 117 -15.27 0.89 -5.33
CA ILE A 117 -14.57 2.03 -4.71
C ILE A 117 -13.15 1.64 -4.33
N MET A 118 -12.99 0.52 -3.64
CA MET A 118 -11.67 0.06 -3.17
C MET A 118 -10.72 -0.27 -4.33
N SER A 119 -11.23 -0.89 -5.39
CA SER A 119 -10.45 -1.21 -6.58
C SER A 119 -10.09 0.05 -7.37
N SER A 120 -11.02 1.00 -7.51
CA SER A 120 -10.75 2.27 -8.19
C SER A 120 -9.69 3.08 -7.43
N TRP A 121 -9.78 3.09 -6.09
CA TRP A 121 -8.75 3.68 -5.24
C TRP A 121 -7.41 2.98 -5.39
N GLY A 122 -7.37 1.65 -5.35
CA GLY A 122 -6.16 0.84 -5.51
C GLY A 122 -5.44 1.10 -6.83
N ILE A 123 -6.17 1.19 -7.94
CA ILE A 123 -5.59 1.53 -9.25
C ILE A 123 -5.11 2.99 -9.27
N PHE A 124 -5.94 3.93 -8.79
CA PHE A 124 -5.57 5.35 -8.80
C PHE A 124 -4.30 5.62 -7.99
N GLN A 125 -4.21 5.07 -6.78
CA GLN A 125 -3.04 5.29 -5.93
C GLN A 125 -1.79 4.63 -6.53
N GLU A 126 -1.90 3.46 -7.16
CA GLU A 126 -0.76 2.77 -7.76
C GLU A 126 -0.20 3.59 -8.91
N LEU A 127 -1.08 4.11 -9.78
CA LEU A 127 -0.67 5.02 -10.85
C LEU A 127 -0.01 6.29 -10.30
N LEU A 128 -0.51 6.81 -9.18
CA LEU A 128 0.06 7.98 -8.53
C LEU A 128 1.44 7.68 -7.92
N VAL A 129 1.59 6.54 -7.25
CA VAL A 129 2.85 6.08 -6.63
C VAL A 129 3.91 5.85 -7.70
N GLU A 130 3.57 5.17 -8.79
CA GLU A 130 4.45 5.00 -9.95
C GLU A 130 4.84 6.35 -10.56
N TYR A 131 3.88 7.27 -10.75
CA TYR A 131 4.16 8.60 -11.29
C TYR A 131 5.15 9.39 -10.43
N LEU A 132 4.98 9.33 -9.11
CA LEU A 132 5.77 10.11 -8.15
C LEU A 132 7.13 9.47 -7.87
N PHE A 133 7.22 8.15 -7.77
CA PHE A 133 8.39 7.47 -7.18
C PHE A 133 9.14 6.55 -8.14
N ASN A 134 8.53 6.01 -9.19
CA ASN A 134 9.23 5.17 -10.16
C ASN A 134 10.28 6.02 -10.93
N GLY A 135 11.54 5.58 -10.88
CA GLY A 135 12.71 6.31 -11.38
C GLY A 135 13.23 7.41 -10.45
N ARG A 136 12.64 7.61 -9.26
CA ARG A 136 13.15 8.52 -8.21
C ARG A 136 13.58 7.80 -6.94
N VAL A 137 12.84 6.76 -6.56
CA VAL A 137 13.10 5.95 -5.36
C VAL A 137 13.43 4.52 -5.73
N TRP A 138 12.65 3.93 -6.63
CA TRP A 138 12.87 2.58 -7.13
C TRP A 138 12.62 2.51 -8.63
N ILE A 139 13.09 1.44 -9.26
CA ILE A 139 12.85 1.14 -10.68
C ILE A 139 12.42 -0.33 -10.79
N TYR A 140 11.30 -0.55 -11.47
CA TYR A 140 10.90 -1.87 -11.93
C TYR A 140 11.48 -2.15 -13.30
N GLU A 141 12.22 -3.25 -13.44
CA GLU A 141 12.89 -3.59 -14.68
C GLU A 141 11.88 -4.10 -15.75
N PRO A 142 11.96 -3.59 -16.99
CA PRO A 142 11.21 -4.13 -18.12
C PRO A 142 11.68 -5.53 -18.50
N LEU A 143 10.90 -6.54 -18.13
CA LEU A 143 11.20 -7.95 -18.43
C LEU A 143 10.14 -8.51 -19.38
N SER A 144 10.43 -9.64 -20.03
CA SER A 144 9.47 -10.29 -20.94
C SER A 144 8.14 -10.67 -20.26
N TRP A 145 8.20 -10.95 -18.96
CA TRP A 145 7.06 -11.26 -18.09
C TRP A 145 6.64 -10.07 -17.20
N ASN A 146 7.38 -8.97 -17.24
CA ASN A 146 7.03 -7.69 -16.62
C ASN A 146 7.14 -6.53 -17.65
N PRO A 147 6.42 -6.60 -18.78
CA PRO A 147 6.57 -5.60 -19.84
C PRO A 147 6.05 -4.23 -19.38
N VAL A 148 6.58 -3.18 -19.99
CA VAL A 148 6.03 -1.82 -19.86
C VAL A 148 4.67 -1.79 -20.56
N ILE A 149 3.63 -1.49 -19.81
CA ILE A 149 2.23 -1.42 -20.30
C ILE A 149 1.75 0.02 -20.47
N ILE A 150 2.35 0.96 -19.74
CA ILE A 150 2.12 2.40 -19.92
C ILE A 150 3.50 3.06 -20.09
N PRO A 151 3.78 3.72 -21.23
CA PRO A 151 5.04 4.42 -21.41
C PRO A 151 5.18 5.56 -20.38
N ALA A 152 6.41 6.01 -20.16
CA ALA A 152 6.66 7.16 -19.29
C ALA A 152 5.81 8.37 -19.75
N VAL A 153 5.09 8.97 -18.80
CA VAL A 153 4.19 10.09 -19.05
C VAL A 153 4.91 11.41 -18.81
N PRO A 154 4.46 12.54 -19.39
CA PRO A 154 5.06 13.85 -19.13
C PRO A 154 5.12 14.14 -17.62
N GLY A 155 6.31 14.50 -17.11
CA GLY A 155 6.55 14.74 -15.68
C GLY A 155 7.04 13.53 -14.89
N SER A 156 7.10 12.33 -15.49
CA SER A 156 7.77 11.17 -14.93
C SER A 156 9.27 11.44 -14.68
N ALA A 157 9.87 10.64 -13.80
CA ALA A 157 11.29 10.74 -13.50
C ALA A 157 12.15 10.48 -14.75
N PRO A 158 13.33 11.13 -14.89
CA PRO A 158 14.20 10.90 -16.04
C PRO A 158 14.63 9.43 -16.22
N MET A 159 14.71 8.68 -15.11
CA MET A 159 15.10 7.27 -15.09
C MET A 159 13.90 6.32 -15.12
N SER A 160 12.67 6.82 -15.25
CA SER A 160 11.48 5.95 -15.27
C SER A 160 11.41 5.16 -16.58
N PRO A 161 11.34 3.81 -16.52
CA PRO A 161 11.14 3.00 -17.71
C PRO A 161 9.68 3.01 -18.21
N GLY A 162 8.78 3.70 -17.51
CA GLY A 162 7.33 3.53 -17.64
C GLY A 162 6.80 2.52 -16.63
N TYR A 163 5.50 2.25 -16.71
CA TYR A 163 4.75 1.46 -15.73
C TYR A 163 4.73 0.02 -16.20
N THR A 164 5.23 -0.87 -15.37
CA THR A 164 5.37 -2.29 -15.71
C THR A 164 4.16 -3.10 -15.26
N LEU A 165 3.93 -4.25 -15.91
CA LEU A 165 2.72 -5.06 -15.72
C LEU A 165 2.48 -5.52 -14.28
N ILE A 166 3.52 -5.99 -13.58
CA ILE A 166 3.35 -6.71 -12.31
C ILE A 166 2.89 -5.81 -11.17
N PRO A 167 3.49 -4.63 -10.93
CA PRO A 167 2.97 -3.69 -9.94
C PRO A 167 1.48 -3.37 -10.18
N GLN A 168 1.08 -3.13 -11.44
CA GLN A 168 -0.32 -2.88 -11.77
C GLN A 168 -1.23 -4.10 -11.48
N ALA A 169 -0.77 -5.30 -11.84
CA ALA A 169 -1.52 -6.53 -11.61
C ALA A 169 -1.74 -6.81 -10.12
N VAL A 170 -0.73 -6.54 -9.28
CA VAL A 170 -0.84 -6.62 -7.81
C VAL A 170 -2.00 -5.75 -7.34
N TRP A 171 -2.08 -4.50 -7.79
CA TRP A 171 -3.12 -3.56 -7.35
C TRP A 171 -4.51 -3.79 -7.97
N VAL A 172 -4.62 -4.65 -8.98
CA VAL A 172 -5.93 -5.18 -9.43
C VAL A 172 -6.42 -6.29 -8.51
N VAL A 173 -5.52 -7.17 -8.04
CA VAL A 173 -5.87 -8.36 -7.26
C VAL A 173 -5.98 -8.05 -5.76
N ALA A 174 -5.05 -7.27 -5.22
CA ALA A 174 -4.90 -7.07 -3.79
C ALA A 174 -6.14 -6.41 -3.13
N PRO A 175 -6.83 -5.42 -3.72
CA PRO A 175 -8.08 -4.90 -3.17
C PRO A 175 -9.19 -5.95 -3.04
N VAL A 176 -9.26 -6.91 -3.96
CA VAL A 176 -10.24 -8.01 -3.91
C VAL A 176 -9.94 -8.92 -2.72
N VAL A 177 -8.68 -9.33 -2.56
CA VAL A 177 -8.24 -10.18 -1.45
C VAL A 177 -8.48 -9.48 -0.13
N PHE A 178 -8.05 -8.22 -0.02
CA PHE A 178 -8.25 -7.40 1.18
C PHE A 178 -9.74 -7.27 1.51
N TYR A 179 -10.59 -6.97 0.54
CA TYR A 179 -12.03 -6.81 0.75
C TYR A 179 -12.68 -8.09 1.30
N ILE A 180 -12.32 -9.25 0.77
CA ILE A 180 -12.83 -10.54 1.27
C ILE A 180 -12.37 -10.78 2.71
N CYS A 181 -11.09 -10.55 3.01
CA CYS A 181 -10.56 -10.64 4.37
C CYS A 181 -11.25 -9.66 5.33
N PHE A 182 -11.53 -8.45 4.86
CA PHE A 182 -12.17 -7.42 5.66
C PHE A 182 -13.62 -7.78 6.03
N LEU A 183 -14.41 -8.28 5.07
CA LEU A 183 -15.75 -8.81 5.34
C LEU A 183 -15.72 -9.95 6.37
N TRP A 184 -14.70 -10.81 6.31
CA TRP A 184 -14.52 -11.87 7.31
C TRP A 184 -14.20 -11.29 8.69
N LEU A 185 -13.31 -10.30 8.78
CA LEU A 185 -12.95 -9.64 10.04
C LEU A 185 -14.14 -8.94 10.69
N VAL A 186 -14.93 -8.19 9.93
CA VAL A 186 -16.13 -7.48 10.43
C VAL A 186 -17.14 -8.47 11.03
N LYS A 187 -17.30 -9.65 10.40
CA LYS A 187 -18.17 -10.72 10.94
C LYS A 187 -17.59 -11.41 12.17
N ARG A 188 -16.26 -11.58 12.22
CA ARG A 188 -15.57 -12.31 13.29
C ARG A 188 -15.41 -11.48 14.57
N TYR A 189 -15.30 -10.16 14.43
CA TYR A 189 -15.12 -9.19 15.51
C TYR A 189 -16.14 -8.04 15.36
N PRO A 190 -17.43 -8.32 15.63
CA PRO A 190 -18.48 -7.31 15.54
C PRO A 190 -18.33 -6.25 16.64
N GLU A 191 -18.85 -5.05 16.38
CA GLU A 191 -18.82 -3.91 17.31
C GLU A 191 -19.49 -4.17 18.67
N SER A 192 -20.27 -5.23 18.83
CA SER A 192 -20.94 -5.55 20.10
C SER A 192 -20.01 -5.94 21.24
N GLU A 193 -18.72 -6.18 21.00
CA GLU A 193 -17.73 -6.52 22.04
C GLU A 193 -17.20 -5.31 22.83
N TRP A 194 -17.66 -4.08 22.53
CA TRP A 194 -17.26 -2.85 23.27
C TRP A 194 -18.11 -2.57 24.52
N VAL A 195 -19.09 -3.42 24.83
CA VAL A 195 -19.99 -3.31 25.98
C VAL A 195 -19.65 -4.39 27.02
N GLU A 196 -18.51 -4.23 27.70
CA GLU A 196 -18.28 -4.77 29.04
C GLU A 196 -17.55 -3.71 29.89
#